data_AF-A0A0X3UHR6-F1
#
_entry.id   AF-A0A0X3UHR6-F1
#
_cell.length_a   1.000
_cell.length_b   1.000
_cell.length_c   1.000
_cell.angle_alpha   90.00
_cell.angle_beta   90.00
_cell.angle_gamma   90.00
#
_symmetry.space_group_name_H-M   'P 1'
#
loop_
_entity.id
_entity.type
_entity.pdbx_description
1 polymer ?
#
loop_
_entity_poly.entity_id
_entity_poly.type
_entity_poly.pdbx_seq_one_letter_code
_entity_poly.pdbx_strand_id
1 'polypeptide(L)'
;MAQKPTPEFRAEAVRVALTSGLPRKQVAADFGIGFSTLSRWIQQDRRNPEKPAAQSDLEREVAELRKENRMLREERDVLKKATQFFAERSK
;
A
#
# COMPACT_ATOMS: atom_id res chain seq x y z
N MET A 1 -18.31 -27.90 -7.73
CA MET A 1 -16.94 -28.21 -7.26
C MET A 1 -16.17 -26.90 -7.25
N ALA A 2 -15.61 -26.48 -6.10
CA ALA A 2 -14.85 -25.24 -6.04
C ALA A 2 -13.53 -25.42 -6.82
N GLN A 3 -13.41 -24.74 -7.96
CA GLN A 3 -12.18 -24.78 -8.76
C GLN A 3 -11.06 -24.14 -7.94
N LYS A 4 -9.95 -24.88 -7.75
CA LYS A 4 -8.77 -24.32 -7.07
C LYS A 4 -8.20 -23.22 -7.98
N PRO A 5 -8.04 -21.98 -7.48
CA PRO A 5 -7.43 -20.91 -8.27
C PRO A 5 -5.99 -21.31 -8.64
N THR A 6 -5.62 -21.04 -9.89
CA THR A 6 -4.28 -21.36 -10.38
C THR A 6 -3.22 -20.49 -9.69
N PRO A 7 -1.96 -20.92 -9.64
CA PRO A 7 -0.87 -20.12 -9.10
C PRO A 7 -0.77 -18.73 -9.75
N GLU A 8 -0.99 -18.65 -11.06
CA GLU A 8 -0.94 -17.41 -11.85
C GLU A 8 -2.09 -16.48 -11.45
N PHE A 9 -3.30 -17.02 -11.29
CA PHE A 9 -4.45 -16.24 -10.84
C PHE A 9 -4.23 -15.64 -9.44
N ARG A 10 -3.68 -16.45 -8.53
CA ARG A 10 -3.32 -15.97 -7.19
C ARG A 10 -2.25 -14.89 -7.25
N ALA A 11 -1.20 -15.07 -8.05
CA ALA A 11 -0.11 -14.11 -8.19
C ALA A 11 -0.63 -12.76 -8.73
N GLU A 12 -1.50 -12.81 -9.74
CA GLU A 12 -2.11 -11.63 -10.33
C GLU A 12 -3.03 -10.90 -9.35
N ALA A 13 -3.89 -11.64 -8.62
CA ALA A 13 -4.75 -11.05 -7.59
C ALA A 13 -3.95 -10.34 -6.50
N VAL A 14 -2.83 -10.94 -6.06
CA VAL A 14 -1.91 -10.32 -5.08
C VAL A 14 -1.22 -9.09 -5.68
N ARG A 15 -0.71 -9.17 -6.91
CA ARG A 15 -0.06 -8.06 -7.61
C ARG A 15 -0.99 -6.86 -7.72
N VAL A 16 -2.23 -7.06 -8.17
CA VAL A 16 -3.23 -5.98 -8.31
C VAL A 16 -3.59 -5.42 -6.93
N ALA A 17 -3.76 -6.27 -5.91
CA ALA A 17 -4.06 -5.82 -4.55
C ALA A 17 -2.94 -4.98 -3.90
N LEU A 18 -1.70 -5.12 -4.37
CA LEU A 18 -0.54 -4.37 -3.86
C LEU A 18 -0.22 -3.11 -4.68
N THR A 19 -0.53 -3.10 -5.98
CA THR A 19 -0.09 -2.03 -6.91
C THR A 19 -1.20 -1.10 -7.39
N SER A 20 -2.46 -1.53 -7.42
CA SER A 20 -3.57 -0.76 -8.01
C SER A 20 -4.01 0.48 -7.22
N GLY A 21 -3.66 0.57 -5.93
CA GLY A 21 -4.17 1.61 -5.04
C GLY A 21 -5.65 1.46 -4.64
N LEU A 22 -6.34 0.43 -5.15
CA LEU A 22 -7.73 0.14 -4.80
C LEU A 22 -7.85 -0.49 -3.40
N PRO A 23 -8.98 -0.29 -2.70
CA PRO A 23 -9.26 -1.02 -1.47
C PRO A 23 -9.23 -2.53 -1.71
N ARG A 24 -8.53 -3.28 -0.85
CA ARG A 24 -8.43 -4.75 -0.98
C ARG A 24 -9.79 -5.47 -0.99
N LYS A 25 -10.83 -4.88 -0.38
CA LYS A 25 -12.21 -5.41 -0.46
C LYS A 25 -12.77 -5.33 -1.87
N GLN A 26 -12.50 -4.23 -2.58
CA GLN A 26 -12.89 -4.05 -3.97
C GLN A 26 -12.13 -5.03 -4.87
N VAL A 27 -10.80 -5.12 -4.72
CA VAL A 27 -9.99 -6.08 -5.47
C VAL A 27 -10.45 -7.53 -5.25
N ALA A 28 -10.81 -7.91 -4.02
CA ALA A 28 -11.35 -9.24 -3.76
C ALA A 28 -12.67 -9.49 -4.51
N ALA A 29 -13.56 -8.50 -4.53
CA ALA A 29 -14.82 -8.58 -5.27
C ALA A 29 -14.60 -8.66 -6.78
N ASP A 30 -13.69 -7.84 -7.33
CA ASP A 30 -13.36 -7.81 -8.76
C ASP A 30 -12.79 -9.16 -9.25
N PHE A 31 -12.01 -9.83 -8.40
CA PHE A 31 -11.48 -11.18 -8.66
C PHE A 31 -12.45 -12.30 -8.28
N GLY A 32 -13.64 -11.99 -7.75
CA GLY A 32 -14.63 -12.99 -7.33
C GLY A 32 -14.15 -13.89 -6.19
N ILE A 33 -13.22 -13.42 -5.36
CA ILE A 33 -12.67 -14.16 -4.23
C ILE A 33 -13.08 -13.56 -2.88
N GLY A 34 -13.08 -14.38 -1.84
CA GLY A 34 -13.31 -13.89 -0.48
C GLY A 34 -12.19 -12.93 -0.03
N PHE A 35 -12.56 -11.86 0.68
CA PHE A 35 -11.60 -10.91 1.24
C PHE A 35 -10.54 -11.57 2.13
N SER A 36 -10.96 -12.55 2.95
CA SER A 36 -10.07 -13.34 3.81
C SER A 36 -9.11 -14.20 2.98
N THR A 37 -9.54 -14.70 1.82
CA THR A 37 -8.69 -15.47 0.89
C THR A 37 -7.61 -14.59 0.30
N LEU A 38 -7.97 -13.40 -0.21
CA LEU A 38 -7.00 -12.43 -0.71
C LEU A 38 -6.00 -12.01 0.37
N SER A 39 -6.48 -11.74 1.59
CA SER A 39 -5.64 -11.37 2.73
C SER A 39 -4.63 -12.48 3.08
N ARG A 40 -5.07 -13.75 3.04
CA ARG A 40 -4.19 -14.91 3.27
C ARG A 40 -3.13 -15.04 2.18
N TRP A 41 -3.48 -14.85 0.92
CA TRP A 41 -2.53 -14.92 -0.19
C TRP A 41 -1.46 -13.84 -0.11
N ILE A 42 -1.84 -12.61 0.22
CA ILE A 42 -0.88 -11.50 0.45
C ILE A 42 0.07 -11.85 1.60
N GLN A 43 -0.45 -12.41 2.70
CA GLN A 43 0.39 -12.78 3.84
C GLN A 43 1.35 -13.92 3.52
N GLN A 44 0.91 -14.92 2.74
CA GLN A 44 1.76 -16.00 2.27
C GLN A 44 2.82 -15.51 1.27
N ASP A 45 2.47 -14.57 0.39
CA ASP A 45 3.39 -13.97 -0.57
C ASP A 45 4.49 -13.13 0.11
N ARG A 46 4.18 -12.51 1.27
CA ARG A 46 5.17 -11.84 2.14
C ARG A 46 6.06 -12.80 2.91
N ARG A 47 5.60 -14.03 3.17
CA ARG A 47 6.34 -15.06 3.91
C ARG A 47 7.10 -16.00 2.99
N ASN A 48 7.00 -15.85 1.68
CA ASN A 48 7.69 -16.74 0.75
C ASN A 48 9.22 -16.52 0.87
N PRO A 49 9.99 -17.51 1.37
CA PRO A 49 11.44 -17.38 1.55
C PRO A 49 12.22 -17.27 0.24
N GLU A 50 11.57 -17.55 -0.91
CA GLU A 50 12.16 -17.37 -2.24
C GLU A 50 12.16 -15.91 -2.72
N LYS A 51 11.42 -15.00 -2.05
CA LYS A 51 11.61 -13.56 -2.32
C LYS A 51 12.95 -13.15 -1.71
N PRO A 52 13.87 -12.55 -2.50
CA PRO A 52 15.17 -12.13 -1.98
C PRO A 52 14.95 -11.22 -0.76
N ALA A 53 15.70 -11.42 0.33
CA ALA A 53 15.61 -10.60 1.54
C ALA A 53 15.69 -9.08 1.23
N ALA A 54 16.48 -8.73 0.21
CA ALA A 54 16.58 -7.38 -0.33
C ALA A 54 15.23 -6.76 -0.75
N GLN A 55 14.30 -7.55 -1.30
CA GLN A 55 12.97 -7.07 -1.69
C GLN A 55 12.09 -6.78 -0.47
N SER A 56 12.20 -7.57 0.59
CA SER A 56 11.50 -7.31 1.87
C SER A 56 12.03 -6.04 2.55
N ASP A 57 13.34 -5.80 2.50
CA ASP A 57 13.95 -4.61 3.10
C ASP A 57 13.62 -3.34 2.31
N LEU A 58 13.65 -3.40 0.98
CA LEU A 58 13.16 -2.33 0.10
C LEU A 58 11.69 -1.99 0.37
N GLU A 59 10.82 -2.98 0.55
CA GLU A 59 9.39 -2.73 0.87
C GLU A 59 9.21 -2.02 2.21
N ARG A 60 10.04 -2.33 3.21
CA ARG A 60 10.05 -1.64 4.52
C ARG A 60 10.54 -0.21 4.38
N GLU A 61 11.65 -0.01 3.68
CA GLU A 61 12.21 1.32 3.44
C GLU A 61 11.23 2.22 2.70
N VAL A 62 10.54 1.71 1.67
CA VAL A 62 9.48 2.43 0.96
C VAL A 62 8.32 2.81 1.88
N ALA A 63 7.95 1.95 2.82
CA ALA A 63 6.87 2.25 3.77
C ALA A 63 7.27 3.37 4.74
N GLU A 64 8.49 3.33 5.29
CA GLU A 64 9.02 4.37 6.16
C GLU A 64 9.17 5.71 5.42
N LEU A 65 9.75 5.70 4.22
CA LEU A 65 9.89 6.90 3.39
C LEU A 65 8.53 7.54 3.06
N ARG A 66 7.49 6.73 2.81
CA ARG A 66 6.13 7.27 2.59
C ARG A 66 5.53 7.91 3.83
N LYS A 67 5.82 7.36 5.02
CA LYS A 67 5.38 7.93 6.29
C LYS A 67 6.11 9.25 6.57
N GLU A 68 7.42 9.28 6.39
CA GLU A 68 8.23 10.50 6.55
C GLU A 68 7.81 11.58 5.56
N ASN A 69 7.59 11.24 4.28
CA ASN A 69 7.14 12.21 3.28
C ASN A 69 5.78 12.82 3.64
N ARG A 70 4.88 12.04 4.25
CA ARG A 70 3.59 12.56 4.73
C ARG A 70 3.79 13.58 5.85
N MET A 71 4.59 13.24 6.86
CA MET A 71 4.90 14.15 7.98
C MET A 71 5.52 15.45 7.49
N LEU A 72 6.54 15.37 6.62
CA LEU A 72 7.21 16.55 6.07
C LEU A 72 6.26 17.45 5.27
N ARG A 73 5.30 16.86 4.53
CA ARG A 73 4.27 17.64 3.81
C ARG A 73 3.34 18.36 4.77
N GLU A 74 2.92 17.69 5.84
CA GLU A 74 2.07 18.29 6.88
C GLU A 74 2.80 19.46 7.58
N GLU A 75 4.05 19.28 7.98
CA GLU A 75 4.89 20.33 8.57
C GLU A 75 5.05 21.53 7.63
N ARG A 76 5.38 21.28 6.36
CA ARG A 76 5.46 22.33 5.34
C ARG A 76 4.15 23.09 5.20
N ASP A 77 3.02 22.39 5.23
CA ASP A 77 1.71 23.02 5.07
C ASP A 77 1.33 23.87 6.29
N VAL A 78 1.71 23.45 7.49
CA VAL A 78 1.58 24.27 8.71
C VAL A 78 2.43 25.53 8.60
N LEU A 79 3.69 25.41 8.18
CA LEU A 79 4.59 26.56 8.02
C LEU A 79 4.05 27.54 6.98
N LYS A 80 3.55 27.05 5.83
CA LYS A 80 2.93 27.90 4.81
C LYS A 80 1.71 28.67 5.33
N LYS A 81 0.85 28.01 6.11
CA LYS A 81 -0.31 28.68 6.71
C LYS A 81 0.12 29.75 7.71
N ALA A 82 1.15 29.48 8.51
CA ALA A 82 1.69 30.44 9.46
C ALA A 82 2.26 31.67 8.73
N THR A 83 3.08 31.47 7.69
CA THR A 83 3.65 32.60 6.94
C THR A 83 2.59 33.44 6.24
N GLN A 84 1.55 32.81 5.68
CA GLN A 84 0.39 33.52 5.13
C GLN A 84 -0.32 34.36 6.19
N PHE A 85 -0.64 33.77 7.35
CA PHE A 85 -1.28 34.46 8.45
C PHE A 85 -0.49 35.70 8.93
N PHE A 86 0.83 35.58 9.07
CA PHE A 86 1.66 36.71 9.48
C PHE A 86 1.75 37.79 8.40
N ALA A 87 1.86 37.41 7.12
CA ALA A 87 1.90 38.36 6.01
C ALA A 87 0.59 39.15 5.84
N GLU A 88 -0.56 38.54 6.18
CA GLU A 88 -1.87 39.21 6.20
C GLU A 88 -1.99 40.22 7.35
N ARG A 89 -1.40 39.94 8.51
CA ARG A 89 -1.40 40.86 9.68
C ARG A 89 -0.40 42.00 9.61
N SER A 90 0.61 41.91 8.74
CA SER A 90 1.62 42.95 8.56
C SER A 90 1.26 43.97 7.47
N LYS A 91 0.05 43.88 6.90
CA LYS A 91 -0.57 44.89 6.03
C LYS A 91 -1.48 45.80 6.83
#